data_AF-A0A6P4CQF6-F1
#
_entry.id   AF-A0A6P4CQF6-F1
#
_cell.length_a   1.000
_cell.length_b   1.000
_cell.length_c   1.000
_cell.angle_alpha   90.00
_cell.angle_beta   90.00
_cell.angle_gamma   90.00
#
_symmetry.space_group_name_H-M   'P 1'
#
loop_
_entity.id
_entity.type
_entity.pdbx_description
1 polymer ?
#
loop_
_entity_poly.entity_id
_entity_poly.type
_entity_poly.pdbx_seq_one_letter_code
_entity_poly.pdbx_strand_id
1 'polypeptide(L)'
;MAQCNSRKARESNPACQVEVKRRTDEHPPQITVTFVNGVEQAFDATSTPAQIIRTMILEKGQTLETEQMFREAGESWPAIIPKEELSQPAPGVNPRKAEEKKQ
;
A
#
# COMPACT_ATOMS: atom_id res chain seq x y z
N MET A 1 9.83 -7.53 14.92
CA MET A 1 8.97 -8.73 14.98
C MET A 1 7.72 -8.57 15.83
N ALA A 2 7.84 -8.22 17.12
CA ALA A 2 6.69 -8.16 18.04
C ALA A 2 5.49 -7.32 17.52
N GLN A 3 5.75 -6.22 16.82
CA GLN A 3 4.70 -5.37 16.25
C GLN A 3 3.91 -6.04 15.12
N CYS A 4 4.59 -6.76 14.22
CA CYS A 4 3.96 -7.48 13.11
C CYS A 4 3.10 -8.66 13.59
N ASN A 5 3.49 -9.31 14.69
CA ASN A 5 2.72 -10.41 15.31
C ASN A 5 1.69 -9.94 16.35
N SER A 6 1.55 -8.63 16.56
CA SER A 6 0.59 -8.09 17.51
C SER A 6 -0.84 -8.43 17.12
N ARG A 7 -1.74 -8.50 18.11
CA ARG A 7 -3.17 -8.76 17.87
C ARG A 7 -3.77 -7.80 16.85
N LYS A 8 -3.50 -6.50 17.00
CA LYS A 8 -3.96 -5.44 16.09
C LYS A 8 -3.49 -5.67 14.65
N ALA A 9 -2.24 -6.08 14.45
CA ALA A 9 -1.70 -6.36 13.12
C ALA A 9 -2.38 -7.59 12.49
N ARG A 10 -2.51 -8.69 13.25
CA ARG A 10 -3.16 -9.91 12.78
C ARG A 10 -4.64 -9.71 12.45
N GLU A 11 -5.36 -8.93 13.25
CA GLU A 11 -6.77 -8.60 12.98
C GLU A 11 -6.93 -7.69 11.75
N SER A 12 -5.95 -6.81 11.48
CA SER A 12 -6.00 -5.92 10.31
C SER A 12 -5.82 -6.65 8.98
N ASN A 13 -5.06 -7.74 8.96
CA ASN A 13 -4.90 -8.61 7.80
C ASN A 13 -4.72 -10.06 8.26
N PRO A 14 -5.81 -10.81 8.45
CA PRO A 14 -5.76 -12.17 9.00
C PRO A 14 -5.20 -13.21 8.03
N ALA A 15 -5.20 -12.91 6.72
CA ALA A 15 -4.63 -13.78 5.70
C ALA A 15 -3.11 -13.66 5.60
N CYS A 16 -2.53 -12.55 6.09
CA CYS A 16 -1.09 -12.34 6.07
C CYS A 16 -0.37 -13.32 6.99
N GLN A 17 0.52 -14.12 6.42
CA GLN A 17 1.38 -15.04 7.14
C GLN A 17 2.73 -14.39 7.41
N VAL A 18 3.26 -14.61 8.61
CA VAL A 18 4.51 -13.99 9.04
C VAL A 18 5.47 -15.06 9.52
N GLU A 19 6.60 -15.18 8.83
CA GLU A 19 7.65 -16.16 9.12
C GLU A 19 8.94 -15.49 9.57
N VAL A 20 9.71 -16.17 10.42
CA VAL A 20 11.04 -15.73 10.84
C VAL A 20 12.03 -16.84 10.55
N LYS A 21 12.95 -16.58 9.61
CA LYS A 21 14.06 -17.47 9.30
C LYS A 21 15.33 -16.90 9.92
N ARG A 22 15.82 -17.57 10.96
CA ARG A 22 17.11 -17.21 11.59
C ARG A 22 18.22 -17.85 10.78
N ARG A 23 19.25 -17.07 10.46
CA ARG A 23 20.43 -17.51 9.73
C ARG A 23 21.67 -17.22 10.56
N THR A 24 22.73 -18.00 10.32
CA THR A 24 24.05 -17.85 10.96
C THR A 24 25.14 -17.60 9.91
N ASP A 25 24.75 -17.19 8.71
CA ASP A 25 25.68 -16.83 7.64
C ASP A 25 25.97 -15.32 7.65
N GLU A 26 26.96 -14.91 6.87
CA GLU A 26 27.42 -13.51 6.77
C GLU A 26 26.46 -12.61 5.95
N HIS A 27 25.23 -13.06 5.69
CA HIS A 27 24.28 -12.26 4.92
C HIS A 27 23.60 -11.21 5.82
N PRO A 28 23.46 -9.97 5.35
CA PRO A 28 22.78 -8.93 6.11
C PRO A 28 21.30 -9.27 6.35
N PRO A 29 20.72 -8.78 7.46
CA PRO A 29 19.30 -8.98 7.75
C PRO A 29 18.43 -8.35 6.66
N GLN A 30 17.42 -9.10 6.23
CA GLN A 30 16.50 -8.69 5.19
C GLN A 30 15.06 -9.01 5.60
N ILE A 31 14.13 -8.16 5.16
CA ILE A 31 12.70 -8.45 5.22
C ILE A 31 12.22 -8.69 3.79
N THR A 32 11.56 -9.82 3.56
CA THR A 32 10.92 -10.12 2.27
C THR A 32 9.42 -10.11 2.46
N VAL A 33 8.71 -9.42 1.58
CA VAL A 33 7.24 -9.36 1.56
C VAL A 33 6.74 -9.83 0.21
N THR A 34 5.80 -10.76 0.23
CA THR A 34 5.06 -11.22 -0.94
C THR A 34 3.67 -10.59 -0.92
N PHE A 35 3.34 -9.80 -1.94
CA PHE A 35 2.05 -9.13 -2.07
C PHE A 35 1.00 -10.05 -2.70
N VAL A 36 -0.28 -9.66 -2.64
CA VAL A 36 -1.42 -10.48 -3.09
C VAL A 36 -1.34 -10.91 -4.56
N ASN A 37 -0.69 -10.12 -5.40
CA ASN A 37 -0.47 -10.42 -6.82
C ASN A 37 0.76 -11.30 -7.08
N GLY A 38 1.42 -11.81 -6.04
CA GLY A 38 2.63 -12.64 -6.12
C GLY A 38 3.93 -11.85 -6.29
N VAL A 39 3.89 -10.51 -6.35
CA VAL A 39 5.12 -9.69 -6.38
C VAL A 39 5.86 -9.84 -5.07
N GLU A 40 7.14 -10.19 -5.13
CA GLU A 40 8.03 -10.23 -3.99
C GLU A 40 8.92 -8.98 -3.93
N GLN A 41 9.10 -8.45 -2.73
CA GLN A 41 10.00 -7.32 -2.49
C GLN A 41 10.89 -7.56 -1.28
N ALA A 42 12.18 -7.36 -1.50
CA ALA A 42 13.23 -7.35 -0.49
C ALA A 42 13.44 -5.94 0.07
N PHE A 43 13.56 -5.84 1.39
CA PHE A 43 13.91 -4.61 2.10
C PHE A 43 15.17 -4.83 2.94
N ASP A 44 16.13 -3.91 2.83
CA ASP A 44 17.32 -3.91 3.69
C ASP A 44 16.92 -3.57 5.13
N ALA A 45 17.09 -4.53 6.04
CA ALA A 45 16.80 -4.34 7.46
C ALA A 45 18.06 -3.97 8.27
N THR A 46 19.20 -3.71 7.61
CA THR A 46 20.45 -3.28 8.23
C THR A 46 20.47 -1.78 8.45
N SER A 47 20.18 -1.01 7.39
CA SER A 47 20.29 0.45 7.42
C SER A 47 18.95 1.17 7.43
N THR A 48 17.86 0.48 7.05
CA THR A 48 16.54 1.10 6.96
C THR A 48 15.76 0.98 8.29
N PRO A 49 15.29 2.08 8.88
CA PRO A 49 14.46 2.01 10.08
C PRO A 49 13.15 1.26 9.85
N ALA A 50 12.72 0.48 10.85
CA ALA A 50 11.51 -0.34 10.74
C ALA A 50 10.23 0.45 10.38
N GLN A 51 10.13 1.72 10.84
CA GLN A 51 9.00 2.60 10.47
C GLN A 51 9.00 2.93 8.98
N ILE A 52 10.17 3.16 8.40
CA ILE A 52 10.32 3.44 6.96
C ILE A 52 9.97 2.19 6.15
N ILE A 53 10.51 1.02 6.55
CA ILE A 53 10.17 -0.26 5.90
C ILE A 53 8.65 -0.50 5.92
N ARG A 54 8.00 -0.24 7.07
CA ARG A 54 6.54 -0.34 7.20
C ARG A 54 5.83 0.58 6.19
N THR A 55 6.23 1.83 6.10
CA THR A 55 5.65 2.79 5.15
C THR A 55 5.81 2.31 3.72
N MET A 56 7.01 1.86 3.33
CA MET A 56 7.27 1.34 1.98
C MET A 56 6.41 0.13 1.63
N ILE A 57 6.22 -0.81 2.58
CA ILE A 57 5.33 -1.97 2.38
C ILE A 57 3.89 -1.52 2.14
N LEU A 58 3.39 -0.58 2.94
CA LEU A 58 2.02 -0.08 2.82
C LEU A 58 1.79 0.68 1.51
N GLU A 59 2.69 1.58 1.14
CA GLU A 59 2.62 2.35 -0.10
C GLU A 59 2.68 1.44 -1.33
N LYS A 60 3.56 0.43 -1.31
CA LYS A 60 3.62 -0.56 -2.39
C LYS A 60 2.31 -1.35 -2.48
N GLY A 61 1.79 -1.80 -1.34
CA GLY A 61 0.52 -2.53 -1.27
C GLY A 61 -0.63 -1.74 -1.88
N GLN A 62 -0.79 -0.46 -1.49
CA GLN A 62 -1.81 0.44 -2.03
C GLN A 62 -1.64 0.69 -3.53
N THR A 63 -0.40 0.85 -4.00
CA THR A 63 -0.12 1.03 -5.43
C THR A 63 -0.56 -0.20 -6.23
N LEU A 64 -0.25 -1.41 -5.75
CA LEU A 64 -0.62 -2.66 -6.41
C LEU A 64 -2.14 -2.90 -6.39
N GLU A 65 -2.79 -2.58 -5.27
CA GLU A 65 -4.25 -2.65 -5.16
C GLU A 65 -4.94 -1.68 -6.12
N THR A 66 -4.46 -0.44 -6.20
CA THR A 66 -5.02 0.57 -7.11
C THR A 66 -4.81 0.17 -8.57
N GLU A 67 -3.61 -0.31 -8.91
CA GLU A 67 -3.33 -0.85 -10.25
C GLU A 67 -4.28 -1.99 -10.61
N GLN A 68 -4.56 -2.89 -9.65
CA GLN A 68 -5.50 -3.99 -9.85
C GLN A 68 -6.93 -3.49 -10.09
N MET A 69 -7.40 -2.47 -9.35
CA MET A 69 -8.71 -1.85 -9.58
C MET A 69 -8.84 -1.26 -10.99
N PHE A 70 -7.81 -0.58 -11.48
CA PHE A 70 -7.81 -0.04 -12.85
C PHE A 70 -7.88 -1.16 -13.89
N ARG A 71 -7.06 -2.20 -13.72
CA ARG A 71 -7.05 -3.37 -14.61
C ARG A 71 -8.41 -4.07 -14.64
N GLU A 72 -9.10 -4.21 -13.50
CA GLU A 72 -10.43 -4.81 -13.41
C GLU A 72 -11.52 -3.96 -14.07
N ALA A 73 -11.38 -2.64 -14.06
CA ALA A 73 -12.25 -1.72 -14.80
C ALA A 73 -11.97 -1.70 -16.31
N GLY A 74 -10.92 -2.39 -16.79
CA GLY A 74 -10.46 -2.31 -18.17
C GLY A 74 -9.72 -1.02 -18.52
N GLU A 75 -9.30 -0.27 -17.50
CA GLU A 75 -8.62 1.01 -17.62
C GLU A 75 -7.09 0.85 -17.54
N SER A 76 -6.36 1.77 -18.16
CA SER A 76 -4.90 1.79 -18.09
C SER A 76 -4.39 2.35 -16.76
N TRP A 77 -3.34 1.74 -16.22
CA TRP A 77 -2.59 2.24 -15.06
C TRP A 77 -1.12 2.50 -15.44
N PRO A 78 -0.50 3.61 -15.00
CA PRO A 78 -1.12 4.73 -14.26
C PRO A 78 -2.09 5.51 -15.14
N ALA A 79 -3.08 6.16 -14.52
CA ALA A 79 -3.98 7.06 -15.23
C ALA A 79 -3.19 8.24 -15.82
N ILE A 80 -3.12 8.33 -17.15
CA ILE A 80 -2.45 9.43 -17.85
C ILE A 80 -3.53 10.44 -18.23
N ILE A 81 -3.48 11.62 -17.62
CA ILE A 81 -4.38 12.73 -17.97
C ILE A 81 -3.84 13.42 -19.24
N PRO A 82 -4.62 13.50 -20.33
CA PRO A 82 -4.24 14.24 -21.52
C PRO A 82 -3.97 15.72 -21.23
N LYS A 83 -3.02 16.34 -21.95
CA LYS A 83 -2.65 17.75 -21.73
C LYS A 83 -3.80 18.71 -21.99
N GLU A 84 -4.67 18.33 -22.91
CA GLU A 84 -5.84 19.08 -23.32
C GLU A 84 -6.86 19.16 -22.17
N GLU A 85 -6.98 18.12 -21.35
CA GLU A 85 -7.84 18.09 -20.16
C GLU A 85 -7.28 18.92 -19.00
N LEU A 86 -5.95 19.03 -18.87
CA LEU A 86 -5.32 19.87 -17.84
C LEU A 86 -5.63 21.36 -18.01
N SER A 87 -5.96 21.79 -19.23
CA SER A 87 -6.29 23.18 -19.55
C SER A 87 -7.78 23.50 -19.35
N GLN A 88 -8.62 22.50 -19.11
CA GLN A 88 -10.04 22.70 -18.92
C GLN A 88 -10.32 23.16 -17.49
N PRO A 89 -11.15 24.20 -17.28
CA PRO A 89 -11.55 24.60 -15.95
C PRO A 89 -12.35 23.46 -15.30
N ALA A 90 -11.92 23.03 -14.12
CA ALA A 90 -12.65 22.02 -13.36
C ALA A 90 -14.08 22.52 -13.10
N PRO A 91 -15.11 21.68 -13.29
CA PRO A 91 -16.49 22.07 -13.00
C PRO A 91 -16.59 22.51 -11.53
N GLY A 92 -17.11 23.72 -11.31
CA GLY A 92 -17.26 24.27 -9.97
C GLY A 92 -18.11 23.34 -9.10
N VAL A 93 -17.56 22.91 -7.97
CA VAL A 93 -18.30 22.14 -6.97
C VAL A 93 -19.28 23.09 -6.30
N ASN A 94 -20.55 23.05 -6.69
CA ASN A 94 -21.60 23.72 -5.92
C ASN A 94 -21.65 23.07 -4.54
N PRO A 95 -21.45 23.82 -3.44
CA PRO A 95 -21.57 23.25 -2.10
C PRO A 95 -23.02 22.81 -1.91
N ARG A 96 -23.27 21.50 -2.01
CA ARG A 96 -24.50 20.92 -1.48
C ARG A 96 -24.44 21.15 0.02
N LYS A 97 -25.26 22.07 0.53
CA LYS A 97 -25.48 22.24 1.97
C LYS A 97 -25.76 20.85 2.54
N ALA A 98 -24.89 20.37 3.41
CA ALA A 98 -25.20 19.21 4.22
C ALA A 98 -26.45 19.58 5.03
N GLU A 99 -27.58 18.93 4.77
CA GLU A 99 -28.74 19.04 5.64
C GLU A 99 -28.32 18.50 7.01
N GLU A 100 -28.14 19.40 7.97
CA GLU A 100 -28.03 19.07 9.38
C GLU A 100 -29.28 18.27 9.76
N LYS A 101 -29.12 16.94 9.88
CA LYS A 101 -30.12 16.12 10.55
C LYS A 101 -30.13 16.52 12.02
N LYS A 102 -31.11 17.35 12.40
CA LYS A 102 -31.45 17.58 13.81
C LYS A 102 -31.91 16.25 14.42
N GLN A 103 -31.34 16.01 15.60
CA GLN A 103 -31.50 14.86 16.49
C GLN A 103 -32.93 14.72 17.02
#